data_AF-A0A1C6H4G0-F1
#
_entry.id   AF-A0A1C6H4G0-F1
#
_cell.length_a   1.000
_cell.length_b   1.000
_cell.length_c   1.000
_cell.angle_alpha   90.00
_cell.angle_beta   90.00
_cell.angle_gamma   90.00
#
_symmetry.space_group_name_H-M   'P 1'
#
loop_
_entity.id
_entity.type
_entity.pdbx_description
1 polymer ?
#
loop_
_entity_poly.entity_id
_entity_poly.type
_entity_poly.pdbx_seq_one_letter_code
_entity_poly.pdbx_strand_id
1 'polypeptide(L)'
;MLTLQELKQIVDVPYPGMKIPTAKKLKEYGTVIAKKSMGCETEILAFQNGYALYQVSRFTTVFPICFCGEYQYNAEQADCISEEFFNQREWYIRLVLEGEDRLSRNQESKEQGWTISYSDVSEEWGMLQTEEKSPLEMLVGRESVNEIFEVLTELQKRVFYGCFFHQKTQNELSKELGISPSAVSRTLSRAMNRMRRYYADVRSGGCNRKEIR
;
A
#
# COMPACT_ATOMS: atom_id res chain seq x y z
N MET A 1 16.77 -27.35 -12.96
CA MET A 1 15.97 -26.12 -12.97
C MET A 1 14.51 -26.57 -12.99
N LEU A 2 13.69 -26.15 -12.03
CA LEU A 2 12.27 -26.54 -11.99
C LEU A 2 11.45 -25.61 -12.88
N THR A 3 10.73 -26.18 -13.85
CA THR A 3 9.85 -25.43 -14.75
C THR A 3 8.47 -25.20 -14.14
N LEU A 4 7.70 -24.24 -14.66
CA LEU A 4 6.33 -24.02 -14.21
C LEU A 4 5.45 -25.25 -14.51
N GLN A 5 5.65 -25.93 -15.64
CA GLN A 5 4.90 -27.13 -16.00
C GLN A 5 5.16 -28.27 -15.02
N GLU A 6 6.43 -28.53 -14.68
CA GLU A 6 6.80 -29.53 -13.67
C GLU A 6 6.22 -29.17 -12.30
N LEU A 7 6.28 -27.89 -11.91
CA LEU A 7 5.70 -27.42 -10.64
C LEU A 7 4.19 -27.71 -10.58
N LYS A 8 3.44 -27.43 -11.66
CA LYS A 8 2.00 -27.69 -11.74
C LYS A 8 1.65 -29.18 -11.63
N GLN A 9 2.56 -30.08 -12.00
CA GLN A 9 2.35 -31.53 -11.93
C GLN A 9 2.61 -32.12 -10.54
N ILE A 10 3.49 -31.50 -9.74
CA ILE A 10 3.88 -32.02 -8.41
C ILE A 10 3.04 -31.44 -7.27
N VAL A 11 2.35 -30.31 -7.49
CA VAL A 11 1.43 -29.73 -6.51
C VAL A 11 0.04 -30.34 -6.59
N ASP A 12 -0.65 -30.33 -5.45
CA ASP A 12 -2.07 -30.64 -5.40
C ASP A 12 -2.85 -29.55 -6.15
N VAL A 13 -3.97 -29.92 -6.77
CA VAL A 13 -4.86 -28.97 -7.45
C VAL A 13 -5.98 -28.54 -6.49
N PRO A 14 -6.07 -27.25 -6.11
CA PRO A 14 -7.15 -26.77 -5.26
C PRO A 14 -8.52 -26.88 -5.96
N TYR A 15 -9.55 -27.30 -5.21
CA TYR A 15 -10.91 -27.35 -5.75
C TYR A 15 -11.47 -25.95 -6.02
N PRO A 16 -12.23 -25.75 -7.11
CA PRO A 16 -12.97 -24.52 -7.34
C PRO A 16 -13.87 -24.16 -6.15
N GLY A 17 -13.79 -22.92 -5.66
CA GLY A 17 -14.58 -22.45 -4.52
C GLY A 17 -13.98 -22.72 -3.12
N MET A 18 -12.84 -23.42 -3.04
CA MET A 18 -12.14 -23.62 -1.77
C MET A 18 -11.57 -22.30 -1.23
N LYS A 19 -11.73 -22.06 0.07
CA LYS A 19 -11.23 -20.83 0.71
C LYS A 19 -9.71 -20.78 0.64
N ILE A 20 -9.18 -19.70 0.05
CA ILE A 20 -7.74 -19.48 -0.07
C ILE A 20 -7.09 -19.42 1.33
N PRO A 21 -6.05 -20.23 1.60
CA PRO A 21 -5.31 -20.19 2.85
C PRO A 21 -4.68 -18.82 3.12
N THR A 22 -4.58 -18.44 4.39
CA THR A 22 -3.85 -17.22 4.76
C THR A 22 -2.33 -17.45 4.68
N ALA A 23 -1.58 -16.39 4.41
CA ALA A 23 -0.11 -16.42 4.42
C ALA A 23 0.45 -17.00 5.73
N LYS A 24 -0.17 -16.65 6.87
CA LYS A 24 0.17 -17.19 8.20
C LYS A 24 0.00 -18.71 8.26
N LYS A 25 -1.16 -19.22 7.81
CA LYS A 25 -1.43 -20.67 7.82
C LYS A 25 -0.44 -21.44 6.95
N LEU A 26 -0.10 -20.90 5.79
CA LEU A 26 0.90 -21.50 4.90
C LEU A 26 2.30 -21.51 5.54
N LYS A 27 2.71 -20.42 6.18
CA LYS A 27 4.01 -20.35 6.86
C LYS A 27 4.12 -21.29 8.08
N GLU A 28 3.01 -21.51 8.79
CA GLU A 28 3.01 -22.36 9.99
C GLU A 28 2.88 -23.86 9.70
N TYR A 29 2.03 -24.24 8.72
CA TYR A 29 1.66 -25.64 8.49
C TYR A 29 1.86 -26.11 7.04
N GLY A 30 2.23 -25.22 6.13
CA GLY A 30 2.38 -25.55 4.72
C GLY A 30 3.72 -26.21 4.43
N THR A 31 3.69 -27.25 3.60
CA THR A 31 4.91 -27.88 3.06
C THR A 31 5.39 -27.08 1.86
N VAL A 32 6.55 -26.42 1.98
CA VAL A 32 7.20 -25.70 0.88
C VAL A 32 7.92 -26.69 -0.03
N ILE A 33 7.64 -26.64 -1.32
CA ILE A 33 8.27 -27.52 -2.34
C ILE A 33 9.28 -26.76 -3.22
N ALA A 34 9.12 -25.45 -3.35
CA ALA A 34 10.06 -24.59 -4.07
C ALA A 34 10.09 -23.20 -3.44
N LYS A 35 11.27 -22.60 -3.42
CA LYS A 35 11.52 -21.25 -2.93
C LYS A 35 12.43 -20.50 -3.89
N LYS A 36 12.08 -19.25 -4.19
CA LYS A 36 12.95 -18.30 -4.89
C LYS A 36 13.00 -17.02 -4.08
N SER A 37 14.22 -16.53 -3.85
CA SER A 37 14.45 -15.22 -3.25
C SER A 37 14.96 -14.28 -4.33
N MET A 38 14.47 -13.05 -4.31
CA MET A 38 14.91 -11.93 -5.12
C MET A 38 15.43 -10.85 -4.17
N GLY A 39 16.25 -9.90 -4.63
CA GLY A 39 16.76 -8.83 -3.77
C GLY A 39 15.62 -8.04 -3.08
N CYS A 40 15.98 -7.19 -2.10
CA CYS A 40 15.02 -6.29 -1.43
C CYS A 40 13.92 -6.99 -0.60
N GLU A 41 14.24 -8.07 0.11
CA GLU A 41 13.28 -8.83 0.93
C GLU A 41 12.09 -9.41 0.16
N THR A 42 12.29 -9.67 -1.14
CA THR A 42 11.28 -10.26 -2.00
C THR A 42 11.47 -11.78 -2.09
N GLU A 43 10.42 -12.54 -1.85
CA GLU A 43 10.44 -13.99 -1.99
C GLU A 43 9.14 -14.55 -2.53
N ILE A 44 9.25 -15.69 -3.21
CA ILE A 44 8.11 -16.49 -3.63
C ILE A 44 8.29 -17.94 -3.18
N LEU A 45 7.24 -18.47 -2.56
CA LEU A 45 7.18 -19.84 -2.03
C LEU A 45 6.06 -20.59 -2.75
N ALA A 46 6.35 -21.78 -3.27
CA ALA A 46 5.34 -22.72 -3.75
C ALA A 46 5.12 -23.81 -2.71
N PHE A 47 3.85 -24.09 -2.41
CA PHE A 47 3.45 -25.08 -1.42
C PHE A 47 2.86 -26.32 -2.07
N GLN A 48 3.05 -27.49 -1.43
CA GLN A 48 2.53 -28.78 -1.89
C GLN A 48 1.02 -28.74 -2.17
N ASN A 49 0.26 -27.96 -1.38
CA ASN A 49 -1.20 -27.85 -1.50
C ASN A 49 -1.69 -26.97 -2.67
N GLY A 50 -0.82 -26.63 -3.64
CA GLY A 50 -1.22 -25.91 -4.86
C GLY A 50 -1.22 -24.39 -4.76
N TYR A 51 -0.77 -23.81 -3.66
CA TYR A 51 -0.74 -22.36 -3.46
C TYR A 51 0.67 -21.78 -3.53
N ALA A 52 0.78 -20.59 -4.08
CA ALA A 52 1.95 -19.75 -4.02
C ALA A 52 1.74 -18.64 -2.97
N LEU A 53 2.80 -18.32 -2.23
CA LEU A 53 2.88 -17.14 -1.37
C LEU A 53 3.95 -16.22 -1.95
N TYR A 54 3.52 -15.04 -2.41
CA TYR A 54 4.42 -13.98 -2.83
C TYR A 54 4.54 -12.93 -1.73
N GLN A 55 5.77 -12.50 -1.44
CA GLN A 55 6.08 -11.51 -0.42
C GLN A 55 7.07 -10.48 -0.94
N VAL A 56 6.76 -9.21 -0.70
CA VAL A 56 7.67 -8.06 -0.89
C VAL A 56 7.70 -7.30 0.44
N SER A 57 8.83 -7.36 1.16
CA SER A 57 8.94 -6.82 2.52
C SER A 57 7.79 -7.28 3.44
N ARG A 58 6.89 -6.36 3.85
CA ARG A 58 5.73 -6.64 4.71
C ARG A 58 4.47 -7.05 3.95
N PHE A 59 4.44 -6.90 2.63
CA PHE A 59 3.26 -7.15 1.81
C PHE A 59 3.27 -8.59 1.33
N THR A 60 2.13 -9.26 1.44
CA THR A 60 1.98 -10.67 1.05
C THR A 60 0.69 -10.89 0.28
N THR A 61 0.72 -11.82 -0.66
CA THR A 61 -0.45 -12.34 -1.36
C THR A 61 -0.34 -13.84 -1.53
N VAL A 62 -1.49 -14.52 -1.53
CA VAL A 62 -1.59 -15.97 -1.71
C VAL A 62 -2.54 -16.25 -2.86
N PHE A 63 -2.13 -17.12 -3.78
CA PHE A 63 -2.92 -17.48 -4.96
C PHE A 63 -2.63 -18.91 -5.43
N PRO A 64 -3.59 -19.56 -6.10
CA PRO A 64 -3.43 -20.92 -6.62
C PRO A 64 -2.50 -20.96 -7.85
N ILE A 65 -1.55 -21.88 -7.86
CA ILE A 65 -0.55 -22.04 -8.94
C ILE A 65 -1.21 -22.52 -10.24
N CYS A 66 -2.22 -23.39 -10.14
CA CYS A 66 -2.88 -23.99 -11.30
C CYS A 66 -3.67 -22.99 -12.15
N PHE A 67 -4.03 -21.81 -11.60
CA PHE A 67 -4.78 -20.78 -12.34
C PHE A 67 -3.87 -19.73 -12.98
N CYS A 68 -2.55 -19.85 -12.82
CA CYS A 68 -1.58 -18.99 -13.52
C CYS A 68 -1.39 -19.49 -14.95
N GLY A 69 -2.21 -19.00 -15.86
CA GLY A 69 -2.16 -19.29 -17.30
C GLY A 69 -1.36 -18.23 -18.07
N GLU A 70 -1.94 -17.77 -19.18
CA GLU A 70 -1.43 -16.63 -19.95
C GLU A 70 -1.27 -15.36 -19.10
N TYR A 71 -0.48 -14.42 -19.60
CA TYR A 71 -0.22 -13.14 -18.94
C TYR A 71 -0.47 -11.99 -19.90
N GLN A 72 -1.23 -11.00 -19.44
CA GLN A 72 -1.54 -9.80 -20.19
C GLN A 72 -0.90 -8.59 -19.48
N TYR A 73 0.10 -7.97 -20.12
CA TYR A 73 0.83 -6.85 -19.50
C TYR A 73 0.00 -5.55 -19.56
N ASN A 74 -0.63 -5.28 -20.71
CA ASN A 74 -1.47 -4.09 -20.93
C ASN A 74 -2.81 -4.50 -21.54
N ALA A 75 -3.91 -4.13 -20.89
CA ALA A 75 -5.26 -4.37 -21.40
C ALA A 75 -5.51 -3.64 -22.74
N GLU A 76 -4.85 -2.50 -22.96
CA GLU A 76 -5.07 -1.62 -24.11
C GLU A 76 -4.33 -2.04 -25.38
N GLN A 77 -3.22 -2.78 -25.25
CA GLN A 77 -2.32 -3.10 -26.37
C GLN A 77 -2.35 -4.58 -26.79
N ALA A 78 -3.20 -5.40 -26.15
CA ALA A 78 -3.36 -6.83 -26.44
C ALA A 78 -2.05 -7.65 -26.43
N ASP A 79 -1.04 -7.19 -25.67
CA ASP A 79 0.21 -7.91 -25.44
C ASP A 79 -0.05 -9.09 -24.48
N CYS A 80 -0.49 -10.20 -25.06
CA CYS A 80 -0.71 -11.46 -24.36
C CYS A 80 0.46 -12.41 -24.60
N ILE A 81 1.06 -12.89 -23.50
CA ILE A 81 2.09 -13.93 -23.51
C ILE A 81 1.41 -15.25 -23.15
N SER A 82 1.55 -16.25 -24.04
CA SER A 82 0.87 -17.54 -23.89
C SER A 82 1.32 -18.33 -22.67
N GLU A 83 0.46 -19.21 -22.19
CA GLU A 83 0.80 -20.11 -21.09
C GLU A 83 1.96 -21.05 -21.46
N GLU A 84 2.01 -21.57 -22.69
CA GLU A 84 3.09 -22.44 -23.17
C GLU A 84 4.47 -21.81 -23.00
N PHE A 85 4.58 -20.50 -23.24
CA PHE A 85 5.83 -19.78 -23.04
C PHE A 85 6.29 -19.86 -21.58
N PHE A 86 5.38 -19.68 -20.62
CA PHE A 86 5.71 -19.74 -19.20
C PHE A 86 5.92 -21.17 -18.68
N ASN A 87 5.16 -22.12 -19.20
CA ASN A 87 5.24 -23.54 -18.82
C ASN A 87 6.67 -24.09 -19.02
N GLN A 88 7.39 -23.62 -20.04
CA GLN A 88 8.78 -24.00 -20.35
C GLN A 88 9.86 -23.19 -19.61
N ARG A 89 9.47 -22.19 -18.82
CA ARG A 89 10.39 -21.29 -18.10
C ARG A 89 10.51 -21.68 -16.63
N GLU A 90 11.42 -21.03 -15.93
CA GLU A 90 11.56 -21.18 -14.48
C GLU A 90 10.23 -20.90 -13.78
N TRP A 91 9.85 -21.80 -12.87
CA TRP A 91 8.55 -21.83 -12.23
C TRP A 91 8.11 -20.49 -11.61
N TYR A 92 9.07 -19.69 -11.13
CA TYR A 92 8.76 -18.46 -10.42
C TYR A 92 8.40 -17.29 -11.34
N ILE A 93 8.77 -17.31 -12.63
CA ILE A 93 8.63 -16.14 -13.51
C ILE A 93 7.17 -15.71 -13.63
N ARG A 94 6.27 -16.62 -14.05
CA ARG A 94 4.84 -16.31 -14.18
C ARG A 94 4.17 -16.02 -12.84
N LEU A 95 4.61 -16.70 -11.79
CA LEU A 95 4.01 -16.54 -10.46
C LEU A 95 4.42 -15.19 -9.82
N VAL A 96 5.63 -14.69 -10.08
CA VAL A 96 6.05 -13.36 -9.63
C VAL A 96 5.20 -12.28 -10.30
N LEU A 97 4.96 -12.39 -11.61
CA LEU A 97 4.07 -11.46 -12.32
C LEU A 97 2.65 -11.44 -11.71
N GLU A 98 2.07 -12.63 -11.44
CA GLU A 98 0.79 -12.72 -10.72
C GLU A 98 0.85 -12.04 -9.34
N GLY A 99 1.95 -12.28 -8.61
CA GLY A 99 2.18 -11.73 -7.29
C GLY A 99 2.22 -10.20 -7.29
N GLU A 100 2.98 -9.61 -8.20
CA GLU A 100 3.08 -8.16 -8.39
C GLU A 100 1.71 -7.54 -8.71
N ASP A 101 1.00 -8.06 -9.72
CA ASP A 101 -0.32 -7.54 -10.10
C ASP A 101 -1.33 -7.60 -8.96
N ARG A 102 -1.29 -8.67 -8.16
CA ARG A 102 -2.17 -8.82 -6.99
C ARG A 102 -1.78 -7.86 -5.87
N LEU A 103 -0.49 -7.65 -5.63
CA LEU A 103 -0.04 -6.67 -4.64
C LEU A 103 -0.41 -5.25 -5.07
N SER A 104 -0.22 -4.88 -6.33
CA SER A 104 -0.62 -3.58 -6.88
C SER A 104 -2.13 -3.35 -6.68
N ARG A 105 -2.98 -4.28 -7.12
CA ARG A 105 -4.44 -4.19 -6.95
C ARG A 105 -4.87 -4.11 -5.48
N ASN A 106 -4.21 -4.89 -4.60
CA ASN A 106 -4.48 -4.84 -3.16
C ASN A 106 -4.10 -3.48 -2.55
N GLN A 107 -3.09 -2.83 -3.10
CA GLN A 107 -2.63 -1.53 -2.65
C GLN A 107 -3.54 -0.42 -3.19
N GLU A 108 -3.88 -0.44 -4.48
CA GLU A 108 -4.85 0.46 -5.09
C GLU A 108 -6.21 0.41 -4.36
N SER A 109 -6.70 -0.78 -4.02
CA SER A 109 -7.95 -0.95 -3.28
C SER A 109 -7.90 -0.34 -1.87
N LYS A 110 -6.73 -0.38 -1.21
CA LYS A 110 -6.53 0.28 0.10
C LYS A 110 -6.42 1.79 -0.05
N GLU A 111 -5.78 2.25 -1.12
CA GLU A 111 -5.63 3.66 -1.44
C GLU A 111 -6.98 4.27 -1.80
N GLN A 112 -7.85 3.60 -2.55
CA GLN A 112 -9.21 4.07 -2.85
C GLN A 112 -10.08 4.31 -1.59
N GLY A 113 -9.83 3.61 -0.49
CA GLY A 113 -10.47 3.90 0.81
C GLY A 113 -9.97 5.19 1.48
N TRP A 114 -8.86 5.76 1.00
CA TRP A 114 -8.21 6.99 1.45
C TRP A 114 -8.24 8.10 0.39
N THR A 115 -8.43 7.75 -0.88
CA THR A 115 -8.55 8.68 -2.01
C THR A 115 -9.92 9.35 -1.96
N ILE A 116 -9.92 10.67 -1.82
CA ILE A 116 -11.12 11.48 -2.03
C ILE A 116 -11.46 11.38 -3.52
N SER A 117 -12.69 11.00 -3.86
CA SER A 117 -13.16 10.97 -5.25
C SER A 117 -12.93 12.33 -5.88
N TYR A 118 -12.32 12.35 -7.06
CA TYR A 118 -12.16 13.55 -7.87
C TYR A 118 -13.50 14.19 -8.28
N SER A 119 -14.62 13.48 -8.14
CA SER A 119 -15.95 14.05 -8.36
C SER A 119 -16.39 15.04 -7.27
N ASP A 120 -15.80 14.96 -6.06
CA ASP A 120 -16.14 15.83 -4.93
C ASP A 120 -15.18 17.03 -4.83
N VAL A 121 -14.18 17.09 -5.70
CA VAL A 121 -13.26 18.22 -5.86
C VAL A 121 -13.56 18.85 -7.21
N SER A 122 -14.30 19.96 -7.15
CA SER A 122 -14.58 20.95 -8.21
C SER A 122 -13.66 20.85 -9.44
N GLU A 123 -14.25 20.95 -10.64
CA GLU A 123 -13.63 21.03 -11.97
C GLU A 123 -12.71 22.26 -12.17
N GLU A 124 -11.81 22.54 -11.25
CA GLU A 124 -10.86 23.65 -11.29
C GLU A 124 -9.42 23.12 -11.39
N TRP A 125 -9.19 22.26 -12.38
CA TRP A 125 -7.86 21.78 -12.75
C TRP A 125 -6.91 22.91 -13.22
N GLY A 126 -7.44 24.10 -13.50
CA GLY A 126 -6.64 25.30 -13.74
C GLY A 126 -5.76 25.71 -12.55
N MET A 127 -6.07 25.27 -11.33
CA MET A 127 -5.33 25.59 -10.09
C MET A 127 -4.14 24.65 -9.81
N LEU A 128 -3.97 23.57 -10.59
CA LEU A 128 -2.84 22.62 -10.47
C LEU A 128 -1.78 22.82 -11.55
N GLN A 129 -2.01 23.72 -12.52
CA GLN A 129 -0.89 24.37 -13.19
C GLN A 129 -0.05 24.97 -12.07
N THR A 130 1.20 24.54 -11.97
CA THR A 130 2.14 25.18 -11.06
C THR A 130 2.37 26.57 -11.65
N GLU A 131 1.54 27.54 -11.29
CA GLU A 131 1.99 28.93 -11.32
C GLU A 131 3.35 28.91 -10.62
N GLU A 132 4.39 29.43 -11.28
CA GLU A 132 5.70 29.58 -10.67
C GLU A 132 5.52 30.43 -9.41
N LYS A 133 5.34 29.74 -8.28
CA LYS A 133 5.10 30.40 -7.00
C LYS A 133 6.30 31.30 -6.77
N SER A 134 6.02 32.58 -6.59
CA SER A 134 7.05 33.54 -6.26
C SER A 134 7.80 33.07 -5.01
N PRO A 135 9.08 33.45 -4.83
CA PRO A 135 9.81 33.14 -3.60
C PRO A 135 9.07 33.58 -2.32
N LEU A 136 8.26 34.64 -2.40
CA LEU A 136 7.38 35.09 -1.32
C LEU A 136 6.23 34.10 -1.05
N GLU A 137 5.54 33.59 -2.07
CA GLU A 137 4.48 32.60 -1.90
C GLU A 137 5.02 31.25 -1.39
N MET A 138 6.23 30.88 -1.78
CA MET A 138 6.93 29.73 -1.21
C MET A 138 7.26 29.95 0.27
N LEU A 139 7.69 31.16 0.65
CA LEU A 139 7.98 31.52 2.04
C LEU A 139 6.70 31.50 2.88
N VAL A 140 5.64 32.16 2.40
CA VAL A 140 4.32 32.17 3.02
C VAL A 140 3.78 30.75 3.15
N GLY A 141 3.92 29.91 2.12
CA GLY A 141 3.51 28.50 2.17
C GLY A 141 4.27 27.71 3.24
N ARG A 142 5.58 27.91 3.37
CA ARG A 142 6.39 27.27 4.43
C ARG A 142 6.00 27.75 5.83
N GLU A 143 5.77 29.05 5.99
CA GLU A 143 5.35 29.65 7.25
C GLU A 143 3.94 29.17 7.65
N SER A 144 3.02 29.10 6.69
CA SER A 144 1.66 28.59 6.86
C SER A 144 1.64 27.13 7.34
N VAL A 145 2.52 26.28 6.79
CA VAL A 145 2.64 24.88 7.20
C VAL A 145 3.15 24.80 8.64
N ASN A 146 4.18 25.58 8.98
CA ASN A 146 4.70 25.62 10.35
C ASN A 146 3.63 26.06 11.35
N GLU A 147 2.83 27.08 11.03
CA GLU A 147 1.71 27.52 11.86
C GLU A 147 0.67 26.40 12.08
N ILE A 148 0.29 25.66 11.02
CA ILE A 148 -0.64 24.53 11.12
C ILE A 148 -0.09 23.46 12.07
N PHE A 149 1.22 23.20 12.03
CA PHE A 149 1.88 22.25 12.92
C PHE A 149 1.91 22.73 14.37
N GLU A 150 2.02 24.04 14.64
CA GLU A 150 2.01 24.57 16.01
C GLU A 150 0.67 24.36 16.74
N VAL A 151 -0.43 24.19 16.02
CA VAL A 151 -1.73 23.88 16.62
C VAL A 151 -1.79 22.44 17.17
N LEU A 152 -0.86 21.58 16.76
CA LEU A 152 -0.79 20.18 17.20
C LEU A 152 -0.06 20.03 18.54
N THR A 153 -0.56 19.12 19.38
CA THR A 153 0.21 18.68 20.56
C THR A 153 1.45 17.88 20.14
N GLU A 154 2.47 17.82 20.99
CA GLU A 154 3.69 17.03 20.71
C GLU A 154 3.39 15.56 20.37
N LEU A 155 2.40 14.95 21.04
CA LEU A 155 1.98 13.58 20.72
C LEU A 155 1.35 13.48 19.33
N GLN A 156 0.55 14.47 18.93
CA GLN A 156 -0.04 14.56 17.58
C GLN A 156 1.03 14.78 16.52
N LYS A 157 2.01 15.67 16.77
CA LYS A 157 3.16 15.89 15.89
C LYS A 157 3.93 14.58 15.68
N ARG A 158 4.30 13.88 16.76
CA ARG A 158 5.02 12.59 16.67
C ARG A 158 4.26 11.53 15.90
N VAL A 159 2.96 11.36 16.16
CA VAL A 159 2.12 10.40 15.42
C VAL A 159 2.00 10.78 13.95
N PHE A 160 1.81 12.07 13.65
CA PHE A 160 1.70 12.58 12.29
C PHE A 160 3.01 12.38 11.51
N TYR A 161 4.15 12.80 12.07
CA TYR A 161 5.46 12.59 11.46
C TYR A 161 5.77 11.11 11.23
N GLY A 162 5.46 10.29 12.24
CA GLY A 162 5.57 8.84 12.15
C GLY A 162 4.80 8.24 10.97
N CYS A 163 3.53 8.63 10.81
CA CYS A 163 2.68 8.10 9.75
C CYS A 163 3.04 8.63 8.36
N PHE A 164 3.26 9.94 8.20
CA PHE A 164 3.37 10.56 6.87
C PHE A 164 4.80 10.68 6.35
N PHE A 165 5.78 10.94 7.22
CA PHE A 165 7.17 11.13 6.79
C PHE A 165 7.99 9.85 6.95
N HIS A 166 7.75 9.11 8.03
CA HIS A 166 8.46 7.85 8.29
C HIS A 166 7.69 6.61 7.84
N GLN A 167 6.47 6.77 7.31
CA GLN A 167 5.62 5.68 6.79
C GLN A 167 5.40 4.50 7.78
N LYS A 168 5.49 4.80 9.09
CA LYS A 168 5.32 3.83 10.16
C LYS A 168 3.85 3.43 10.29
N THR A 169 3.63 2.14 10.51
CA THR A 169 2.31 1.61 10.83
C THR A 169 1.83 2.06 12.20
N GLN A 170 0.52 2.02 12.44
CA GLN A 170 -0.03 2.30 13.77
C GLN A 170 0.49 1.34 14.85
N ASN A 171 0.88 0.11 14.49
CA ASN A 171 1.46 -0.86 15.41
C ASN A 171 2.92 -0.53 15.78
N GLU A 172 3.72 -0.09 14.82
CA GLU A 172 5.09 0.37 15.08
C GLU A 172 5.07 1.63 15.96
N LEU A 173 4.19 2.59 15.64
CA LEU A 173 4.01 3.80 16.45
C LEU A 173 3.45 3.50 17.83
N SER A 174 2.56 2.52 17.95
CA SER A 174 2.04 2.05 19.24
C SER A 174 3.16 1.56 20.15
N LYS A 175 4.08 0.74 19.61
CA LYS A 175 5.24 0.23 20.35
C LYS A 175 6.23 1.34 20.70
N GLU A 176 6.52 2.24 19.77
CA GLU A 176 7.46 3.35 19.96
C GLU A 176 6.97 4.38 20.98
N LEU A 177 5.68 4.71 20.95
CA LEU A 177 5.09 5.73 21.81
C LEU A 177 4.53 5.16 23.12
N GLY A 178 4.55 3.83 23.31
CA GLY A 178 4.02 3.17 24.51
C GLY A 178 2.51 3.33 24.70
N ILE A 179 1.76 3.57 23.61
CA ILE A 179 0.30 3.74 23.63
C ILE A 179 -0.39 2.66 22.80
N SER A 180 -1.66 2.38 23.06
CA SER A 180 -2.42 1.39 22.27
C SER A 180 -2.59 1.82 20.79
N PRO A 181 -2.69 0.87 19.83
CA PRO A 181 -2.92 1.20 18.42
C PRO A 181 -4.19 2.03 18.18
N SER A 182 -5.24 1.79 18.97
CA SER A 182 -6.48 2.58 18.94
C SER A 182 -6.29 4.02 19.46
N ALA A 183 -5.34 4.24 20.36
CA ALA A 183 -4.93 5.57 20.78
C ALA A 183 -4.11 6.28 19.70
N VAL A 184 -3.23 5.58 18.97
CA VAL A 184 -2.52 6.13 17.80
C VAL A 184 -3.52 6.60 16.74
N SER A 185 -4.46 5.74 16.36
CA SER A 185 -5.51 6.07 15.37
C SER A 185 -6.32 7.31 15.78
N ARG A 186 -6.84 7.34 17.02
CA ARG A 186 -7.57 8.51 17.54
C ARG A 186 -6.72 9.78 17.57
N THR A 187 -5.43 9.65 17.90
CA THR A 187 -4.50 10.79 17.94
C THR A 187 -4.29 11.37 16.54
N LEU A 188 -4.10 10.50 15.54
CA LEU A 188 -3.96 10.89 14.14
C LEU A 188 -5.23 11.58 13.61
N SER A 189 -6.41 11.01 13.85
CA SER A 189 -7.69 11.62 13.45
C SER A 189 -7.90 12.98 14.11
N ARG A 190 -7.57 13.12 15.41
CA ARG A 190 -7.65 14.40 16.12
C ARG A 190 -6.67 15.42 15.58
N ALA A 191 -5.45 15.00 15.21
CA ALA A 191 -4.46 15.86 14.59
C ALA A 191 -4.99 16.41 13.25
N MET A 192 -5.44 15.52 12.36
CA MET A 192 -5.98 15.90 11.05
C MET A 192 -7.19 16.83 11.17
N ASN A 193 -8.14 16.55 12.07
CA ASN A 193 -9.30 17.42 12.29
C ASN A 193 -8.91 18.79 12.86
N ARG A 194 -7.82 18.86 13.64
CA ARG A 194 -7.33 20.13 14.19
C ARG A 194 -6.67 20.99 13.10
N MET A 195 -5.84 20.38 12.25
CA MET A 195 -5.24 21.05 11.10
C MET A 195 -6.29 21.51 10.08
N ARG A 196 -7.29 20.67 9.78
CA ARG A 196 -8.38 21.03 8.85
C ARG A 196 -9.18 22.24 9.33
N ARG A 197 -9.50 22.30 10.63
CA ARG A 197 -10.22 23.45 11.20
C ARG A 197 -9.38 24.73 11.12
N TYR A 198 -8.11 24.66 11.51
CA TYR A 198 -7.21 25.82 11.40
C TYR A 198 -7.08 26.31 9.96
N TYR A 199 -6.87 25.39 9.00
CA TYR A 199 -6.76 25.76 7.59
C TYR A 199 -8.05 26.38 7.04
N ALA A 200 -9.22 25.88 7.45
CA ALA A 200 -10.50 26.48 7.11
C ALA A 200 -10.64 27.89 7.68
N ASP A 201 -10.23 28.12 8.94
CA ASP A 201 -10.27 29.45 9.57
C ASP A 201 -9.33 30.45 8.89
N VAL A 202 -8.11 30.03 8.53
CA VAL A 202 -7.13 30.86 7.79
C VAL A 202 -7.65 31.22 6.40
N ARG A 203 -8.25 30.28 5.66
CA ARG A 203 -8.81 30.51 4.32
C ARG A 203 -10.06 31.37 4.32
N SER A 204 -10.82 31.37 5.42
CA SER A 204 -12.07 32.12 5.58
C SER A 204 -11.88 33.60 5.93
N GLY A 205 -10.64 34.11 5.97
CA GLY A 205 -10.35 35.51 6.31
C GLY A 205 -10.66 35.84 7.78
N GLY A 206 -10.43 34.89 8.69
CA GLY A 206 -10.80 34.98 10.10
C GLY A 206 -9.93 35.95 10.92
N CYS A 207 -10.25 37.24 10.83
CA CYS A 207 -10.05 38.22 11.89
C CYS A 207 -10.63 37.69 13.21
N ASN A 208 -9.78 37.15 14.10
CA ASN A 208 -9.95 37.15 15.56
C ASN A 208 -8.73 36.50 16.23
N ARG A 209 -7.61 37.24 16.33
CA ARG A 209 -6.65 37.02 17.43
C ARG A 209 -7.36 37.40 18.73
N LYS A 210 -7.99 36.43 19.38
CA LYS A 210 -8.15 36.50 20.83
C LYS A 210 -6.86 35.98 21.42
N GLU A 211 -6.03 36.91 21.86
CA GLU A 211 -4.95 36.66 22.81
C GLU A 211 -5.49 35.80 23.95
N ILE A 212 -4.95 34.59 24.09
CA ILE A 212 -5.08 33.81 25.31
C ILE A 212 -3.80 34.07 26.09
N ARG A 213 -3.98 34.85 27.15
CA ARG A 213 -3.01 35.18 28.19
C ARG A 213 -2.61 33.95 28.98
#